data_AF-A0A962UXY6-F1
#
_entry.id   AF-A0A962UXY6-F1
#
_cell.length_a   1.000
_cell.length_b   1.000
_cell.length_c   1.000
_cell.angle_alpha   90.00
_cell.angle_beta   90.00
_cell.angle_gamma   90.00
#
_symmetry.space_group_name_H-M   'P 1'
#
loop_
_entity.id
_entity.type
_entity.pdbx_description
1 polymer ?
#
loop_
_entity_poly.entity_id
_entity_poly.type
_entity_poly.pdbx_seq_one_letter_code
_entity_poly.pdbx_strand_id
1 'polypeptide(L)'
;DKYTLSNLVPRTGGAARAKYNQWCYFCLSELEQPLWTRAKHTFALPENKRVPAIKDTALWEFTQAAKVLAQQLDRTDFVLGAEFSAADILIGHTLGWAKAAKIELS
;
A
#
# COMPACT_ATOMS: atom_id res chain seq x y z
N ASP A 1 -6.54 -19.12 -4.16
CA ASP A 1 -6.27 -20.33 -4.96
C ASP A 1 -7.48 -20.95 -5.66
N LYS A 2 -8.70 -20.38 -5.54
CA LYS A 2 -9.91 -20.90 -6.19
C LYS A 2 -9.95 -20.69 -7.71
N TYR A 3 -9.31 -19.63 -8.22
CA TYR A 3 -9.32 -19.24 -9.65
C TYR A 3 -7.89 -19.11 -10.18
N THR A 4 -7.19 -20.24 -10.33
CA THR A 4 -5.76 -20.26 -10.70
C THR A 4 -5.46 -19.81 -12.11
N LEU A 5 -6.46 -19.76 -13.01
CA LEU A 5 -6.31 -19.33 -14.40
C LEU A 5 -6.29 -17.82 -14.59
N SER A 6 -6.59 -17.03 -13.55
CA SER A 6 -6.59 -15.56 -13.66
C SER A 6 -5.18 -14.96 -13.69
N ASN A 7 -4.14 -15.72 -13.32
CA ASN A 7 -2.75 -15.29 -13.16
C ASN A 7 -2.54 -14.10 -12.19
N LEU A 8 -3.57 -13.63 -11.49
CA LEU A 8 -3.46 -12.51 -10.53
C LEU A 8 -2.74 -12.88 -9.23
N VAL A 9 -2.61 -14.17 -8.94
CA VAL A 9 -1.95 -14.67 -7.73
C VAL A 9 -1.00 -15.79 -8.14
N PRO A 10 0.30 -15.69 -7.83
CA PRO A 10 1.26 -16.75 -8.13
C PRO A 10 0.88 -18.09 -7.48
N ARG A 11 1.30 -19.20 -8.08
CA ARG A 11 1.08 -20.54 -7.53
C ARG A 11 1.67 -20.68 -6.12
N THR A 12 0.97 -21.42 -5.28
CA THR A 12 1.38 -21.67 -3.90
C THR A 12 2.73 -22.39 -3.80
N GLY A 13 3.44 -22.19 -2.69
CA GLY A 13 4.69 -22.91 -2.37
C GLY A 13 5.95 -22.39 -3.06
N GLY A 14 5.85 -21.43 -3.99
CA GLY A 14 7.00 -20.85 -4.69
C GLY A 14 7.47 -19.50 -4.14
N ALA A 15 8.71 -19.13 -4.47
CA ALA A 15 9.29 -17.83 -4.13
C ALA A 15 8.46 -16.64 -4.66
N ALA A 16 7.83 -16.79 -5.84
CA ALA A 16 6.93 -15.78 -6.40
C ALA A 16 5.72 -15.52 -5.48
N ARG A 17 5.16 -16.56 -4.85
CA ARG A 17 4.05 -16.40 -3.89
C ARG A 17 4.50 -15.72 -2.61
N ALA A 18 5.71 -16.01 -2.14
CA ALA A 18 6.28 -15.32 -0.98
C ALA A 18 6.45 -13.83 -1.25
N LYS A 19 7.03 -13.46 -2.41
CA LYS A 19 7.15 -12.06 -2.84
C LYS A 19 5.79 -11.38 -3.02
N TYR A 20 4.81 -12.09 -3.58
CA TYR A 20 3.45 -11.56 -3.72
C TYR A 20 2.85 -11.24 -2.35
N ASN A 21 2.93 -12.18 -1.41
CA ASN A 21 2.44 -11.96 -0.06
C ASN A 21 3.19 -10.82 0.63
N GLN A 22 4.51 -10.72 0.46
CA GLN A 22 5.32 -9.63 0.98
C GLN A 22 4.77 -8.27 0.54
N TRP A 23 4.49 -8.09 -0.76
CA TRP A 23 3.95 -6.83 -1.26
C TRP A 23 2.50 -6.56 -0.84
N CYS A 24 1.65 -7.59 -0.77
CA CYS A 24 0.31 -7.43 -0.20
C CYS A 24 0.36 -6.99 1.26
N TYR A 25 1.23 -7.61 2.07
CA TYR A 25 1.38 -7.24 3.48
C TYR A 25 2.01 -5.86 3.64
N PHE A 26 3.06 -5.53 2.87
CA PHE A 26 3.63 -4.20 2.84
C PHE A 26 2.58 -3.12 2.51
N CYS A 27 1.72 -3.38 1.52
CA CYS A 27 0.63 -2.48 1.16
C CYS A 27 -0.30 -2.22 2.36
N LEU A 28 -0.70 -3.28 3.07
CA LEU A 28 -1.67 -3.17 4.16
C LEU A 28 -1.05 -2.64 5.47
N SER A 29 0.18 -3.02 5.80
CA SER A 29 0.80 -2.72 7.09
C SER A 29 1.64 -1.44 7.07
N GLU A 30 2.26 -1.10 5.94
CA GLU A 30 3.21 0.03 5.86
C GLU A 30 2.67 1.16 4.99
N LEU A 31 2.10 0.85 3.82
CA LEU A 31 1.66 1.88 2.87
C LEU A 31 0.28 2.45 3.23
N GLU A 32 -0.70 1.60 3.51
CA GLU A 32 -2.08 2.02 3.80
C GLU A 32 -2.25 2.51 5.23
N GLN A 33 -1.56 1.89 6.18
CA GLN A 33 -1.75 2.15 7.60
C GLN A 33 -1.58 3.63 8.00
N PRO A 34 -0.58 4.39 7.51
CA PRO A 34 -0.45 5.80 7.87
C PRO A 34 -1.57 6.67 7.27
N LEU A 35 -2.17 6.27 6.15
CA LEU A 35 -3.37 6.93 5.61
C LEU A 35 -4.55 6.77 6.58
N TRP A 36 -4.76 5.57 7.13
CA TRP A 36 -5.79 5.33 8.13
C TRP A 36 -5.53 6.10 9.42
N THR A 37 -4.29 6.11 9.91
CA THR A 37 -3.91 6.90 11.09
C THR A 37 -4.25 8.37 10.88
N ARG A 38 -3.84 8.96 9.75
CA ARG A 38 -4.17 10.36 9.42
C ARG A 38 -5.68 10.58 9.30
N ALA A 39 -6.42 9.70 8.62
CA ALA A 39 -7.87 9.82 8.45
C ALA A 39 -8.64 9.73 9.78
N LYS A 40 -8.26 8.77 10.64
CA LYS A 40 -8.82 8.61 12.00
C LYS A 40 -8.67 9.87 12.84
N HIS A 41 -7.48 10.45 12.84
CA HIS A 41 -7.22 11.68 13.59
C HIS A 41 -7.61 12.97 12.85
N THR A 42 -8.21 12.86 11.66
CA THR A 42 -8.79 13.98 10.90
C THR A 42 -10.32 14.01 11.04
N PHE A 43 -11.00 12.90 10.74
CA PHE A 43 -12.47 12.87 10.71
C PHE A 43 -13.09 11.59 11.30
N ALA A 44 -12.43 10.44 11.26
CA ALA A 44 -13.12 9.17 11.56
C ALA A 44 -13.33 8.90 13.06
N LEU A 45 -12.45 9.39 13.94
CA LEU A 45 -12.61 9.25 15.40
C LEU A 45 -13.48 10.36 16.00
N PRO A 46 -14.11 10.14 17.17
CA PRO A 46 -14.64 11.23 18.00
C PRO A 46 -13.57 12.28 18.31
N GLU A 47 -13.95 13.56 18.37
CA GLU A 47 -13.00 14.67 18.51
C GLU A 47 -12.07 14.53 19.72
N ASN A 48 -12.59 14.09 20.86
CA ASN A 48 -11.82 13.88 22.09
C ASN A 48 -10.84 12.69 22.05
N LYS A 49 -10.81 11.90 20.97
CA LYS A 49 -9.83 10.83 20.72
C LYS A 49 -8.83 11.20 19.64
N ARG A 50 -9.00 12.35 18.96
CA ARG A 50 -8.09 12.80 17.90
C ARG A 50 -6.82 13.37 18.52
N VAL A 51 -5.69 13.14 17.86
CA VAL A 51 -4.38 13.61 18.29
C VAL A 51 -3.77 14.34 17.10
N PRO A 52 -3.92 15.68 16.98
CA PRO A 52 -3.53 16.40 15.77
C PRO A 52 -2.06 16.22 15.39
N ALA A 53 -1.16 16.12 16.36
CA ALA A 53 0.28 16.00 16.14
C ALA A 53 0.71 14.69 15.45
N ILE A 54 -0.10 13.61 15.51
CA ILE A 54 0.26 12.33 14.88
C ILE A 54 0.17 12.37 13.35
N LYS A 55 -0.55 13.36 12.80
CA LYS A 55 -0.78 13.46 11.35
C LYS A 55 0.51 13.70 10.58
N ASP A 56 1.46 14.43 11.17
CA ASP A 56 2.74 14.75 10.53
C ASP A 56 3.64 13.51 10.49
N THR A 57 3.70 12.74 11.59
CA THR A 57 4.37 11.44 11.62
C THR A 57 3.74 10.47 10.62
N ALA A 58 2.40 10.38 10.57
CA ALA A 58 1.71 9.50 9.64
C ALA A 58 1.96 9.89 8.17
N LEU A 59 2.04 11.19 7.85
CA LEU A 59 2.43 11.64 6.52
C LEU A 59 3.88 11.24 6.20
N TRP A 60 4.80 11.44 7.14
CA TRP A 60 6.20 11.04 6.98
C TRP A 60 6.35 9.52 6.77
N GLU A 61 5.64 8.70 7.54
CA GLU A 61 5.62 7.23 7.40
C GLU A 61 5.12 6.81 6.02
N PHE A 62 4.01 7.40 5.55
CA PHE A 62 3.49 7.18 4.20
C PHE A 62 4.55 7.51 3.15
N THR A 63 5.23 8.66 3.28
CA THR A 63 6.30 9.06 2.36
C THR A 63 7.47 8.07 2.36
N GLN A 64 7.84 7.48 3.50
CA GLN A 64 8.89 6.45 3.52
C GLN A 64 8.44 5.18 2.80
N ALA A 65 7.22 4.70 3.06
CA ALA A 65 6.67 3.53 2.39
C ALA A 65 6.51 3.75 0.87
N ALA A 66 6.02 4.93 0.46
CA ALA A 66 5.89 5.29 -0.94
C ALA A 66 7.25 5.31 -1.67
N LYS A 67 8.33 5.75 -1.01
CA LYS A 67 9.69 5.68 -1.58
C LYS A 67 10.18 4.24 -1.81
N VAL A 68 9.91 3.33 -0.86
CA VAL A 68 10.25 1.91 -1.03
C VAL A 68 9.50 1.30 -2.22
N LEU A 69 8.22 1.64 -2.36
CA LEU A 69 7.42 1.23 -3.52
C LEU A 69 7.97 1.83 -4.83
N ALA A 70 8.29 3.12 -4.85
CA ALA A 70 8.82 3.80 -6.02
C ALA A 70 10.13 3.14 -6.49
N GLN A 71 11.06 2.85 -5.58
CA GLN A 71 12.32 2.16 -5.89
C GLN A 71 12.10 0.77 -6.54
N GLN A 72 11.03 0.07 -6.15
CA GLN A 72 10.68 -1.19 -6.79
C GLN A 72 10.17 -0.93 -8.21
N LEU A 73 9.22 -0.02 -8.38
CA LEU A 73 8.59 0.28 -9.67
C LEU A 73 9.54 0.97 -10.66
N ASP A 74 10.60 1.62 -10.20
CA ASP A 74 11.67 2.13 -11.07
C ASP A 74 12.45 1.00 -11.78
N ARG A 75 12.36 -0.23 -11.26
CA ARG A 75 13.10 -1.40 -11.75
C ARG A 75 12.21 -2.42 -12.46
N THR A 76 10.90 -2.31 -12.32
CA THR A 76 9.94 -3.33 -12.75
C THR A 76 8.63 -2.70 -13.20
N ASP A 77 8.03 -3.22 -14.26
CA ASP A 77 6.75 -2.72 -14.81
C ASP A 77 5.58 -2.81 -13.81
N PHE A 78 5.59 -3.87 -12.98
CA PHE A 78 4.65 -4.12 -11.88
C PHE A 78 5.41 -4.53 -10.62
N VAL A 79 4.76 -4.49 -9.46
CA VAL A 79 5.45 -4.65 -8.17
C VAL A 79 6.19 -6.00 -8.04
N LEU A 80 5.76 -7.02 -8.77
CA LEU A 80 6.36 -8.35 -8.81
C LEU A 80 7.33 -8.60 -9.97
N GLY A 81 7.53 -7.64 -10.88
CA GLY A 81 8.31 -7.82 -12.10
C GLY A 81 7.51 -7.44 -13.34
N ALA A 82 7.51 -8.31 -14.35
CA ALA A 82 6.87 -8.04 -15.64
C ALA A 82 5.36 -8.37 -15.67
N GLU A 83 4.84 -9.13 -14.69
CA GLU A 83 3.45 -9.58 -14.68
C GLU A 83 2.61 -8.82 -13.65
N PHE A 84 1.45 -8.34 -14.10
CA PHE A 84 0.46 -7.69 -13.24
C PHE A 84 -0.20 -8.71 -12.30
N SER A 85 -0.47 -8.29 -11.07
CA SER A 85 -1.04 -9.15 -10.03
C SER A 85 -2.10 -8.44 -9.19
N ALA A 86 -2.75 -9.19 -8.30
CA ALA A 86 -3.64 -8.60 -7.30
C ALA A 86 -2.90 -7.68 -6.30
N ALA A 87 -1.57 -7.80 -6.15
CA ALA A 87 -0.81 -6.87 -5.30
C ALA A 87 -0.81 -5.46 -5.91
N ASP A 88 -0.69 -5.36 -7.24
CA ASP A 88 -0.77 -4.08 -7.96
C ASP A 88 -2.16 -3.44 -7.85
N ILE A 89 -3.22 -4.25 -7.79
CA ILE A 89 -4.59 -3.75 -7.54
C ILE A 89 -4.68 -3.12 -6.15
N LEU A 90 -4.17 -3.81 -5.12
CA LEU A 90 -4.18 -3.29 -3.74
C LEU A 90 -3.40 -1.97 -3.66
N ILE A 91 -2.18 -1.96 -4.21
CA ILE A 91 -1.32 -0.78 -4.22
C ILE A 91 -1.97 0.37 -4.97
N GLY A 92 -2.50 0.11 -6.18
CA GLY A 92 -3.19 1.12 -6.99
C GLY A 92 -4.40 1.72 -6.26
N HIS A 93 -5.18 0.89 -5.56
CA HIS A 93 -6.29 1.36 -4.74
C HIS A 93 -5.81 2.26 -3.60
N THR A 94 -4.80 1.83 -2.83
CA THR A 94 -4.23 2.60 -1.71
C THR A 94 -3.64 3.94 -2.18
N LEU A 95 -2.92 3.97 -3.31
CA LEU A 95 -2.42 5.22 -3.90
C LEU A 95 -3.56 6.12 -4.40
N GLY A 96 -4.61 5.53 -4.97
CA GLY A 96 -5.83 6.25 -5.34
C GLY A 96 -6.47 6.96 -4.14
N TRP A 97 -6.50 6.29 -2.98
CA TRP A 97 -6.94 6.91 -1.74
C TRP A 97 -6.01 8.05 -1.28
N ALA A 98 -4.69 7.85 -1.29
CA ALA A 98 -3.73 8.91 -0.95
C ALA A 98 -3.93 10.17 -1.82
N LYS A 99 -4.15 9.99 -3.12
CA LYS A 99 -4.47 11.06 -4.06
C LYS A 99 -5.79 11.77 -3.70
N ALA A 100 -6.85 11.01 -3.40
CA ALA A 100 -8.13 11.58 -2.96
C ALA A 100 -8.00 12.36 -1.63
N ALA A 101 -7.10 11.92 -0.75
CA ALA A 101 -6.75 12.59 0.51
C ALA A 101 -5.75 13.76 0.33
N LYS A 102 -5.46 14.15 -0.92
CA LYS A 102 -4.56 15.24 -1.32
C LYS A 102 -3.17 15.11 -0.71
N ILE A 103 -2.66 13.88 -0.62
CA ILE A 103 -1.25 13.62 -0.30
C ILE A 103 -0.48 13.61 -1.62
N GLU A 104 0.59 14.39 -1.69
CA GLU A 104 1.48 14.38 -2.85
C GLU A 104 2.23 13.05 -2.93
N LEU A 105 2.21 12.45 -4.12
CA LEU A 105 3.00 11.28 -4.47
C LEU A 105 4.23 11.82 -5.22
N SER A 106 5.33 12.00 -4.49
CA SER A 106 6.62 12.47 -5.03
C SER A 106 7.60 11.31 -5.17
#